data_AF-A0ABC8JQ38-F1
#
_entry.id   AF-A0ABC8JQ38-F1
#
_cell.length_a   1.000
_cell.length_b   1.000
_cell.length_c   1.000
_cell.angle_alpha   90.00
_cell.angle_beta   90.00
_cell.angle_gamma   90.00
#
_symmetry.space_group_name_H-M   'P 1'
#
loop_
_entity.id
_entity.type
_entity.pdbx_description
1 polymer ?
#
loop_
_entity_poly.entity_id
_entity_poly.type
_entity_poly.pdbx_seq_one_letter_code
_entity_poly.pdbx_strand_id
1 'polypeptide(L)'
;MLHLGFEERCPPGGEESVVFYTTSLRGIRKTFDDCNMIRFLLDSFKVKYYERDVSMHKQYREELSSISATEEETEAWFVKGRCIGGAQRVLGLHEQGKFRALFEGVPGFSACYVTRMA
;
A
#
# COMPACT_ATOMS: atom_id res chain seq x y z
N MET A 1 -4.23 3.75 20.43
CA MET A 1 -4.33 4.07 18.99
C MET A 1 -3.01 4.71 18.56
N LEU A 2 -2.25 4.04 17.71
CA LEU A 2 -1.04 4.64 17.12
C LEU A 2 -1.49 5.67 16.07
N HIS A 3 -1.38 6.96 16.37
CA HIS A 3 -1.62 8.00 15.38
C HIS A 3 -0.33 8.17 14.57
N LEU A 4 -0.18 7.35 13.52
CA LEU A 4 1.05 7.30 12.71
C LEU A 4 1.23 8.51 11.76
N GLY A 5 0.36 9.53 11.86
CA GLY A 5 0.54 10.84 11.21
C GLY A 5 0.57 10.81 9.68
N PHE A 6 -0.04 9.79 9.04
CA PHE A 6 -0.08 9.71 7.58
C PHE A 6 -0.99 10.79 6.98
N GLU A 7 -0.52 11.37 5.87
CA GLU A 7 -1.25 12.38 5.13
C GLU A 7 -2.52 11.78 4.51
N GLU A 8 -3.63 12.48 4.67
CA GLU A 8 -4.91 12.10 4.08
C GLU A 8 -4.93 12.48 2.60
N ARG A 9 -4.91 11.46 1.74
CA ARG A 9 -4.91 11.58 0.29
C ARG A 9 -5.69 10.39 -0.26
N CYS A 10 -7.00 10.50 -0.24
CA CYS A 10 -7.86 9.33 -0.49
C CYS A 10 -8.02 9.08 -1.99
N PRO A 11 -7.59 7.91 -2.50
CA PRO A 11 -7.96 7.51 -3.84
C PRO A 11 -9.48 7.23 -3.89
N PRO A 12 -10.15 7.40 -5.04
CA PRO A 12 -11.56 7.07 -5.20
C PRO A 12 -11.87 5.64 -4.74
N GLY A 13 -12.79 5.46 -3.79
CA GLY A 13 -13.14 4.15 -3.20
C GLY A 13 -12.10 3.60 -2.21
N GLY A 14 -11.17 4.45 -1.76
CA GLY A 14 -10.06 4.14 -0.85
C GLY A 14 -10.37 4.31 0.63
N GLU A 15 -11.55 4.83 0.99
CA GLU A 15 -11.88 5.33 2.34
C GLU A 15 -11.83 4.22 3.39
N GLU A 16 -12.19 3.01 3.00
CA GLU A 16 -12.22 1.82 3.85
C GLU A 16 -11.43 0.66 3.24
N SER A 17 -10.50 0.94 2.33
CA SER A 17 -9.77 -0.11 1.62
C SER A 17 -8.26 0.10 1.60
N VAL A 18 -7.54 -0.93 1.16
CA VAL A 18 -6.14 -0.82 0.78
C VAL A 18 -6.08 -0.68 -0.73
N VAL A 19 -5.53 0.42 -1.23
CA VAL A 19 -5.34 0.67 -2.67
C VAL A 19 -3.85 0.67 -2.94
N PHE A 20 -3.41 -0.14 -3.90
CA PHE A 20 -2.00 -0.28 -4.26
C PHE A 20 -1.79 0.05 -5.73
N TYR A 21 -1.13 1.17 -6.00
CA TYR A 21 -0.72 1.55 -7.35
C TYR A 21 0.58 0.85 -7.70
N THR A 22 0.57 0.18 -8.84
CA THR A 22 1.69 -0.65 -9.30
C THR A 22 2.08 -0.26 -10.71
N THR A 23 3.29 -0.64 -11.09
CA THR A 23 3.72 -0.66 -12.48
C THR A 23 4.18 -2.08 -12.83
N SER A 24 3.73 -2.62 -13.96
CA SER A 24 4.19 -3.91 -14.48
C SER A 24 5.36 -3.76 -15.46
N LEU A 25 5.85 -2.53 -15.68
CA LEU A 25 7.01 -2.26 -16.52
C LEU A 25 8.28 -2.82 -15.89
N ARG A 26 8.73 -3.95 -16.41
CA ARG A 26 9.97 -4.64 -15.99
C ARG A 26 11.26 -3.86 -16.32
N GLY A 27 11.16 -2.74 -17.04
CA GLY A 27 12.30 -1.90 -17.42
C GLY A 27 12.94 -1.17 -16.25
N ILE A 28 12.22 -0.98 -15.13
CA ILE A 28 12.74 -0.40 -13.90
C ILE A 28 12.78 -1.50 -12.84
N ARG A 29 13.87 -2.28 -12.87
CA ARG A 29 14.01 -3.50 -12.08
C ARG A 29 13.74 -3.29 -10.58
N LYS A 30 14.25 -2.18 -10.03
CA LYS A 30 14.05 -1.83 -8.62
C LYS A 30 12.56 -1.68 -8.27
N THR A 31 11.80 -0.91 -9.06
CA THR A 31 10.36 -0.70 -8.85
C THR A 31 9.56 -1.99 -9.01
N PHE A 32 9.93 -2.85 -9.96
CA PHE A 32 9.29 -4.15 -10.13
C PHE A 32 9.49 -5.05 -8.90
N ASP A 33 10.72 -5.11 -8.38
CA ASP A 33 11.07 -5.91 -7.19
C ASP A 33 10.40 -5.33 -5.93
N ASP A 34 10.41 -4.00 -5.77
CA ASP A 34 9.74 -3.26 -4.70
C ASP A 34 8.24 -3.59 -4.69
N CYS A 35 7.57 -3.50 -5.85
CA CYS A 35 6.15 -3.85 -5.95
C CYS A 35 5.86 -5.31 -5.56
N ASN A 36 6.69 -6.26 -6.00
CA ASN A 36 6.51 -7.68 -5.66
C ASN A 36 6.73 -7.97 -4.17
N MET A 37 7.70 -7.30 -3.55
CA MET A 37 7.91 -7.38 -2.10
C MET A 37 6.67 -6.91 -1.34
N ILE A 38 6.05 -5.80 -1.75
CA ILE A 38 4.83 -5.31 -1.13
C ILE A 38 3.65 -6.27 -1.32
N ARG A 39 3.46 -6.84 -2.53
CA ARG A 39 2.45 -7.88 -2.77
C ARG A 39 2.64 -9.05 -1.80
N PHE A 40 3.87 -9.55 -1.69
CA PHE A 40 4.21 -10.64 -0.78
C PHE A 40 3.88 -10.29 0.67
N LEU A 41 4.21 -9.07 1.13
CA LEU A 41 3.86 -8.61 2.47
C LEU A 41 2.34 -8.58 2.67
N LEU A 42 1.57 -7.93 1.80
CA LEU A 42 0.10 -7.88 1.92
C LEU A 42 -0.52 -9.28 1.97
N ASP A 43 -0.06 -10.19 1.11
CA ASP A 43 -0.52 -11.58 1.04
C ASP A 43 -0.17 -12.40 2.29
N SER A 44 1.01 -12.14 2.88
CA SER A 44 1.46 -12.78 4.12
C SER A 44 0.61 -12.36 5.32
N PHE A 45 0.17 -11.09 5.36
CA PHE A 45 -0.73 -10.55 6.38
C PHE A 45 -2.22 -10.80 6.06
N LYS A 46 -2.55 -11.44 4.93
CA LYS A 46 -3.93 -11.69 4.46
C LYS A 46 -4.75 -10.42 4.31
N VAL A 47 -4.08 -9.34 3.91
CA VAL A 47 -4.71 -8.06 3.62
C VAL A 47 -5.34 -8.12 2.23
N LYS A 48 -6.63 -7.80 2.12
CA LYS A 48 -7.26 -7.58 0.82
C LYS A 48 -6.90 -6.18 0.31
N TYR A 49 -6.54 -6.08 -0.96
CA TYR A 49 -6.19 -4.82 -1.59
C TYR A 49 -6.74 -4.73 -3.02
N TYR A 50 -6.92 -3.50 -3.50
CA TYR A 50 -7.22 -3.19 -4.89
C TYR A 50 -5.93 -2.75 -5.59
N GLU A 51 -5.48 -3.56 -6.55
CA GLU A 51 -4.33 -3.20 -7.37
C GLU A 51 -4.73 -2.30 -8.54
N ARG A 52 -3.97 -1.21 -8.76
CA ARG A 52 -4.17 -0.23 -9.84
C ARG A 52 -2.88 -0.08 -10.66
N ASP A 53 -2.80 -0.79 -11.77
CA ASP A 53 -1.63 -0.73 -12.65
C ASP A 53 -1.64 0.57 -13.49
N VAL A 54 -0.73 1.50 -13.16
CA VAL A 54 -0.60 2.82 -13.82
C VAL A 54 0.13 2.77 -15.15
N SER A 55 0.84 1.67 -15.43
CA SER A 55 1.47 1.44 -16.73
C SER A 55 0.45 0.98 -17.78
N MET A 56 -0.56 0.25 -17.34
CA MET A 56 -1.62 -0.29 -18.20
C MET A 56 -2.84 0.64 -18.32
N HIS A 57 -3.15 1.42 -17.29
CA HIS A 57 -4.36 2.24 -17.25
C HIS A 57 -4.05 3.73 -17.05
N LYS A 58 -4.33 4.54 -18.09
CA LYS A 58 -4.15 5.99 -18.04
C LYS A 58 -4.95 6.64 -16.90
N GLN A 59 -6.18 6.19 -16.67
CA GLN A 59 -7.03 6.71 -15.59
C GLN A 59 -6.40 6.57 -14.20
N TYR A 60 -5.73 5.44 -13.92
CA TYR A 60 -5.07 5.24 -12.62
C TYR A 60 -3.81 6.09 -12.49
N ARG A 61 -3.14 6.38 -13.59
CA ARG A 61 -2.01 7.32 -13.61
C ARG A 61 -2.45 8.74 -13.33
N GLU A 62 -3.52 9.20 -13.98
CA GLU A 62 -4.11 10.52 -13.76
C GLU A 62 -4.63 10.66 -12.33
N GLU A 63 -5.31 9.63 -11.84
CA GLU A 63 -5.79 9.55 -10.47
C GLU A 63 -4.64 9.63 -9.46
N LEU A 64 -3.59 8.81 -9.61
CA LEU A 64 -2.41 8.85 -8.75
C LEU A 64 -1.76 10.24 -8.78
N SER A 65 -1.54 10.80 -9.98
CA SER A 65 -0.98 12.15 -10.14
C SER A 65 -1.79 13.23 -9.43
N SER A 66 -3.11 13.08 -9.34
CA SER A 66 -3.98 14.06 -8.65
C SER A 66 -3.92 13.99 -7.12
N ILE A 67 -3.51 12.84 -6.58
CA ILE A 67 -3.43 12.58 -5.13
C ILE A 67 -2.00 12.38 -4.64
N SER A 68 -1.00 12.52 -5.50
CA SER A 68 0.41 12.35 -5.13
C SER A 68 1.01 13.63 -4.55
N ALA A 69 2.00 13.46 -3.67
CA ALA A 69 2.78 14.60 -3.14
C ALA A 69 3.69 15.20 -4.20
N THR A 70 4.22 14.34 -5.08
CA THR A 70 5.21 14.68 -6.09
C THR A 70 4.90 13.96 -7.41
N GLU A 71 5.35 14.52 -8.52
CA GLU A 71 5.18 13.92 -9.85
C GLU A 71 5.95 12.59 -10.04
N GLU A 72 6.88 12.28 -9.13
CA GLU A 72 7.74 11.09 -9.18
C GLU A 72 7.15 9.88 -8.42
N GLU A 73 6.04 10.05 -7.71
CA GLU A 73 5.33 8.95 -7.03
C GLU A 73 4.67 8.03 -8.06
N THR A 74 5.45 7.09 -8.57
CA THR A 74 5.02 6.09 -9.56
C THR A 74 4.53 4.78 -8.93
N GLU A 75 4.77 4.63 -7.62
CA GLU A 75 4.25 3.56 -6.78
C GLU A 75 3.82 4.17 -5.44
N ALA A 76 2.56 3.96 -5.09
CA ALA A 76 1.99 4.45 -3.84
C ALA A 76 0.94 3.47 -3.36
N TRP A 77 0.78 3.40 -2.05
CA TRP A 77 -0.25 2.58 -1.44
C TRP A 77 -0.90 3.37 -0.32
N PHE A 78 -2.21 3.18 -0.25
CA PHE A 78 -3.10 3.95 0.57
C PHE A 78 -3.88 2.98 1.43
N VAL A 79 -4.01 3.32 2.70
CA VAL A 79 -4.82 2.54 3.64
C VAL A 79 -5.84 3.48 4.24
N LYS A 80 -7.13 3.18 4.04
CA LYS A 80 -8.24 3.99 4.54
C LYS A 80 -8.08 5.47 4.20
N GLY A 81 -7.79 5.74 2.92
CA GLY A 81 -7.59 7.08 2.39
C GLY A 81 -6.31 7.81 2.79
N ARG A 82 -5.37 7.16 3.48
CA ARG A 82 -4.10 7.77 3.90
C ARG A 82 -2.92 7.24 3.10
N CYS A 83 -2.06 8.14 2.63
CA CYS A 83 -0.83 7.77 1.92
C CYS A 83 0.20 7.23 2.90
N ILE A 84 0.67 6.00 2.67
CA ILE A 84 1.71 5.41 3.50
C ILE A 84 3.11 5.65 2.91
N GLY A 85 3.23 5.92 1.61
CA GLY A 85 4.48 6.22 0.89
C GLY A 85 5.04 5.05 0.08
N GLY A 86 6.27 5.14 -0.42
CA GLY A 86 6.88 4.08 -1.26
C GLY A 86 7.35 2.83 -0.50
N ALA A 87 7.85 1.83 -1.23
CA ALA A 87 8.22 0.50 -0.73
C ALA A 87 9.17 0.51 0.49
N GLN A 88 10.17 1.40 0.48
CA GLN A 88 11.14 1.53 1.57
C GLN A 88 10.49 1.91 2.91
N ARG A 89 9.50 2.81 2.88
CA ARG A 89 8.77 3.22 4.09
C ARG A 89 7.92 2.07 4.63
N VAL A 90 7.33 1.29 3.74
CA VAL A 90 6.54 0.09 4.11
C VAL A 90 7.41 -0.93 4.81
N LEU A 91 8.57 -1.21 4.23
CA LEU A 91 9.51 -2.18 4.76
C LEU A 91 9.97 -1.74 6.15
N GLY A 92 10.32 -0.47 6.32
CA GLY A 92 10.66 0.09 7.63
C GLY A 92 9.53 -0.04 8.65
N LEU A 93 8.26 0.10 8.25
CA LEU A 93 7.11 -0.13 9.13
C LEU A 93 6.94 -1.61 9.49
N HIS A 94 7.25 -2.53 8.56
CA HIS A 94 7.25 -3.97 8.82
C HIS A 94 8.33 -4.38 9.81
N GLU A 95 9.56 -3.90 9.61
CA GLU A 95 10.70 -4.15 10.50
C GLU A 95 10.46 -3.60 11.92
N GLN A 96 9.75 -2.48 12.04
CA GLN A 96 9.34 -1.90 13.33
C GLN A 96 8.14 -2.60 13.98
N GLY A 97 7.57 -3.64 13.37
CA GLY A 97 6.36 -4.31 13.85
C GLY A 97 5.08 -3.47 13.76
N LYS A 98 5.11 -2.34 13.05
CA LYS A 98 4.01 -1.37 12.93
C LYS A 98 3.12 -1.61 11.71
N PHE A 99 3.58 -2.42 10.76
CA PHE A 99 2.86 -2.67 9.50
C PHE A 99 1.44 -3.20 9.73
N ARG A 100 1.27 -4.11 10.69
CA ARG A 100 -0.05 -4.68 11.01
C ARG A 100 -1.07 -3.64 11.47
N ALA A 101 -0.61 -2.68 12.29
CA ALA A 101 -1.46 -1.64 12.87
C ALA A 101 -2.05 -0.71 11.81
N LEU A 102 -1.47 -0.67 10.60
CA LEU A 102 -1.98 0.13 9.48
C LEU A 102 -3.37 -0.34 9.04
N PHE A 103 -3.63 -1.64 9.13
CA PHE A 103 -4.85 -2.26 8.60
C PHE A 103 -5.95 -2.41 9.66
N GLU A 104 -5.72 -1.94 10.89
CA GLU A 104 -6.75 -1.95 11.93
C GLU A 104 -7.98 -1.17 11.46
N GLY A 105 -9.15 -1.82 11.51
CA GLY A 105 -10.40 -1.23 11.04
C GLY A 105 -10.61 -1.24 9.53
N VAL A 106 -9.73 -1.89 8.75
CA VAL A 106 -10.04 -2.25 7.35
C VAL A 106 -11.03 -3.42 7.36
N PRO A 107 -12.19 -3.33 6.67
CA PRO A 107 -13.16 -4.41 6.59
C PRO A 107 -12.53 -5.73 6.09
N GLY A 108 -12.78 -6.81 6.83
CA GLY A 108 -12.25 -8.13 6.49
C GLY A 108 -10.80 -8.38 6.94
N PHE A 109 -10.10 -7.39 7.49
CA PHE A 109 -8.82 -7.60 8.17
C PHE A 109 -9.06 -7.94 9.64
N SER A 110 -8.61 -9.12 10.08
CA SER A 110 -8.74 -9.56 11.47
C SER A 110 -7.44 -9.37 12.25
N ALA A 111 -7.53 -8.70 13.40
CA ALA A 111 -6.45 -8.51 14.35
C ALA A 111 -6.06 -9.81 15.11
N CYS A 112 -6.60 -10.97 14.74
CA CYS A 112 -6.28 -12.25 15.39
C CYS A 112 -5.56 -13.23 14.44
N TYR A 113 -4.23 -13.16 14.36
CA TYR A 113 -3.39 -14.30 14.00
C TYR A 113 -2.33 -14.44 15.08
N VAL A 114 -2.61 -15.27 16.08
CA VAL A 114 -1.59 -15.74 17.02
C VAL A 114 -0.90 -16.91 16.32
N THR A 115 0.26 -16.66 15.70
CA THR A 115 1.11 -17.78 15.31
C THR A 115 1.73 -18.32 16.60
N ARG A 116 1.14 -19.36 17.18
CA ARG A 116 1.90 -20.23 18.08
C ARG A 116 3.03 -20.83 17.24
N MET A 117 4.26 -20.42 17.50
CA MET A 117 5.42 -21.19 17.06
C MET A 117 5.33 -22.56 17.74
N ALA A 118 5.32 -23.61 16.92
CA ALA A 118 5.61 -24.97 17.38
C ALA A 118 7.11 -25.12 17.60
#